data_AF-A0A845EG53-F1
#
_entry.id   AF-A0A845EG53-F1
#
_cell.length_a   1.000
_cell.length_b   1.000
_cell.length_c   1.000
_cell.angle_alpha   90.00
_cell.angle_beta   90.00
_cell.angle_gamma   90.00
#
_symmetry.space_group_name_H-M   'P 1'
#
loop_
_entity.id
_entity.type
_entity.pdbx_description
1 polymer ?
#
loop_
_entity_poly.entity_id
_entity_poly.type
_entity_poly.pdbx_seq_one_letter_code
_entity_poly.pdbx_strand_id
1 'polypeptide(L)'
;MQIHVVQEGDSVFSIAGLYDSTPNAIIEANELETPGDLVIGQALVIPIVGQFYFVQQGDSLYSIAQKFNTTAEKLAQVNGLQVGAPLPVGLRLYIPDEPPRPITANAYIEPYGGEVSDTLRASAENRAGSLTYLAPFSYEIQEDASLKAPPLDNFKEIAQQNDTALMMVVTNLAEDGFNAELGRKILSDEALQDKLLDNIIQTTKQVGFKDVHFDMEFLPPEMKENYNQFLRKAKQRLAAEGLLISTALAPKTSADQKGAWYEAHDYKAHGEIVDFVVLMTYEWGYSGGPPRAVSPIGPVTEVVDYALTEMPAEKILLGQNLYGYDWTLPYEPGGEFAKAISPQQAIQIARENNVPISYDQEEQAPYFTYTDNAGKKHEVWFEDARSIQQKFDLIKNRGLLGISYWKLGLSFPQNWVLLDGQFSIDKK
;
A
#
# COMPACT_ATOMS: atom_id res chain seq x y z
N MET A 1 7.09 17.95 0.09
CA MET A 1 8.10 16.88 0.34
C MET A 1 8.97 16.67 -0.90
N GLN A 2 10.28 16.46 -0.72
CA GLN A 2 11.23 16.22 -1.82
C GLN A 2 11.79 14.78 -1.77
N ILE A 3 11.96 14.15 -2.93
CA ILE A 3 12.69 12.87 -3.05
C ILE A 3 14.04 13.14 -3.70
N HIS A 4 15.11 12.61 -3.11
CA HIS A 4 16.48 12.67 -3.63
C HIS A 4 16.99 11.25 -3.86
N VAL A 5 17.61 11.01 -5.02
CA VAL A 5 18.25 9.73 -5.33
C VAL A 5 19.75 9.91 -5.18
N VAL A 6 20.34 9.18 -4.25
CA VAL A 6 21.77 9.24 -3.91
C VAL A 6 22.62 8.97 -5.15
N GLN A 7 23.56 9.87 -5.43
CA GLN A 7 24.56 9.76 -6.47
C GLN A 7 25.95 9.46 -5.89
N GLU A 8 26.90 9.15 -6.76
CA GLU A 8 28.30 8.97 -6.35
C GLU A 8 28.85 10.25 -5.69
N GLY A 9 29.41 10.10 -4.49
CA GLY A 9 29.98 11.21 -3.72
C GLY A 9 28.98 11.96 -2.84
N ASP A 10 27.70 11.61 -2.88
CA ASP A 10 26.72 12.19 -1.96
C ASP A 10 26.96 11.76 -0.52
N SER A 11 26.67 12.69 0.39
CA SER A 11 26.62 12.48 1.83
C SER A 11 25.38 13.16 2.37
N VAL A 12 24.93 12.77 3.56
CA VAL A 12 23.78 13.44 4.20
C VAL A 12 24.04 14.95 4.37
N PHE A 13 25.30 15.37 4.53
CA PHE A 13 25.69 16.78 4.61
C PHE A 13 25.56 17.52 3.27
N SER A 14 26.04 16.93 2.16
CA SER A 14 25.91 17.54 0.84
C SER A 14 24.44 17.64 0.42
N ILE A 15 23.66 16.59 0.68
CA ILE A 15 22.22 16.55 0.39
C ILE A 15 21.47 17.59 1.24
N ALA A 16 21.76 17.68 2.54
CA ALA A 16 21.16 18.70 3.41
C ALA A 16 21.42 20.11 2.90
N GLY A 17 22.68 20.40 2.49
CA GLY A 17 23.05 21.68 1.90
C GLY A 17 22.37 21.98 0.57
N LEU A 18 22.12 20.95 -0.26
CA LEU A 18 21.45 21.11 -1.57
C LEU A 18 19.99 21.58 -1.43
N TYR A 19 19.30 21.08 -0.40
CA TYR A 19 17.85 21.28 -0.21
C TYR A 19 17.49 22.22 0.94
N ASP A 20 18.47 22.94 1.50
CA ASP A 20 18.26 23.84 2.64
C ASP A 20 17.60 23.11 3.85
N SER A 21 18.03 21.87 4.11
CA SER A 21 17.59 21.01 5.23
C SER A 21 18.74 20.78 6.25
N THR A 22 18.55 19.89 7.21
CA THR A 22 19.60 19.49 8.16
C THR A 22 19.91 18.00 8.04
N PRO A 23 21.17 17.57 8.30
CA PRO A 23 21.49 16.15 8.26
C PRO A 23 20.62 15.31 9.20
N ASN A 24 20.39 15.77 10.43
CA ASN A 24 19.56 15.05 11.40
C ASN A 24 18.11 14.88 10.92
N ALA A 25 17.52 15.91 10.31
CA ALA A 25 16.17 15.79 9.77
C ALA A 25 16.07 14.73 8.66
N ILE A 26 17.09 14.64 7.79
CA ILE A 26 17.16 13.60 6.76
C ILE A 26 17.34 12.22 7.39
N ILE A 27 18.20 12.09 8.41
CA ILE A 27 18.46 10.82 9.12
C ILE A 27 17.18 10.32 9.79
N GLU A 28 16.47 11.18 10.51
CA GLU A 28 15.25 10.83 11.23
C GLU A 28 14.11 10.48 10.27
N ALA A 29 13.87 11.30 9.23
CA ALA A 29 12.79 11.06 8.27
C ALA A 29 12.95 9.76 7.46
N ASN A 30 14.17 9.25 7.32
CA ASN A 30 14.48 8.04 6.56
C ASN A 30 14.93 6.87 7.45
N GLU A 31 14.92 7.04 8.77
CA GLU A 31 15.47 6.11 9.77
C GLU A 31 16.82 5.50 9.32
N LEU A 32 17.77 6.36 8.92
CA LEU A 32 19.05 5.91 8.37
C LEU A 32 19.90 5.23 9.46
N GLU A 33 20.04 3.90 9.36
CA GLU A 33 20.90 3.13 10.28
C GLU A 33 22.38 3.46 10.12
N THR A 34 22.82 3.70 8.88
CA THR A 34 24.22 3.95 8.50
C THR A 34 24.33 5.24 7.69
N PRO A 35 24.15 6.42 8.33
CA PRO A 35 24.09 7.71 7.63
C PRO A 35 25.43 8.14 7.00
N GLY A 36 26.54 7.50 7.37
CA GLY A 36 27.85 7.72 6.75
C GLY A 36 28.10 6.88 5.50
N ASP A 37 27.21 5.95 5.14
CA ASP A 37 27.39 4.97 4.07
C ASP A 37 26.10 4.80 3.26
N LEU A 38 25.83 5.80 2.41
CA LEU A 38 24.66 5.83 1.54
C LEU A 38 24.90 4.95 0.31
N VAL A 39 23.85 4.27 -0.15
CA VAL A 39 23.93 3.41 -1.34
C VAL A 39 23.58 4.22 -2.58
N ILE A 40 24.40 4.16 -3.63
CA ILE A 40 24.08 4.79 -4.93
C ILE A 40 22.73 4.27 -5.42
N GLY A 41 21.82 5.19 -5.77
CA GLY A 41 20.46 4.86 -6.19
C GLY A 41 19.44 4.71 -5.06
N GLN A 42 19.85 4.80 -3.79
CA GLN A 42 18.95 4.87 -2.65
C GLN A 42 18.09 6.15 -2.73
N ALA A 43 16.78 6.00 -2.57
CA ALA A 43 15.86 7.14 -2.53
C ALA A 43 15.67 7.62 -1.08
N LEU A 44 15.92 8.91 -0.84
CA LEU A 44 15.74 9.59 0.43
C LEU A 44 14.61 10.62 0.33
N VAL A 45 13.78 10.68 1.36
CA VAL A 45 12.79 11.73 1.54
C VAL A 45 13.43 12.88 2.31
N ILE A 46 13.43 14.07 1.74
CA ILE A 46 13.97 15.28 2.37
C ILE A 46 12.80 16.06 2.97
N PRO A 47 12.75 16.22 4.32
CA PRO A 47 11.62 16.82 5.02
C PRO A 47 11.66 18.35 4.90
N ILE A 48 11.25 18.85 3.73
CA ILE A 48 11.05 20.26 3.44
C ILE A 48 9.61 20.52 2.99
N VAL A 49 9.15 21.73 3.25
CA VAL A 49 7.84 22.21 2.75
C VAL A 49 7.95 22.50 1.27
N GLY A 50 7.07 21.92 0.45
CA GLY A 50 7.19 21.97 -1.01
C GLY A 50 8.32 21.09 -1.53
N GLN A 51 8.88 21.43 -2.69
CA GLN A 51 9.97 20.70 -3.33
C GLN A 51 10.80 21.61 -4.23
N PHE A 52 11.98 21.15 -4.64
CA PHE A 52 12.84 21.83 -5.60
C PHE A 52 12.89 21.08 -6.93
N TYR A 53 12.76 21.83 -8.02
CA TYR A 53 12.91 21.34 -9.38
C TYR A 53 14.11 22.00 -10.04
N PHE A 54 14.98 21.20 -10.66
CA PHE A 54 16.11 21.71 -11.44
C PHE A 54 15.73 21.68 -12.91
N VAL A 55 15.70 22.86 -13.53
CA VAL A 55 15.28 23.05 -14.93
C VAL A 55 16.10 22.17 -15.87
N GLN A 56 15.42 21.41 -16.70
CA GLN A 56 15.97 20.54 -17.73
C GLN A 56 15.95 21.21 -19.11
N GLN A 57 16.66 20.63 -20.07
CA GLN A 57 16.65 21.13 -21.44
C GLN A 57 15.23 21.04 -22.04
N GLY A 58 14.74 22.17 -22.57
CA GLY A 58 13.42 22.25 -23.20
C GLY A 58 12.29 22.68 -22.25
N ASP A 59 12.58 22.85 -20.96
CA ASP A 59 11.59 23.29 -20.00
C ASP A 59 11.16 24.75 -20.18
N SER A 60 9.93 25.00 -19.77
CA SER A 60 9.36 26.33 -19.56
C SER A 60 8.59 26.34 -18.25
N LEU A 61 8.28 27.52 -17.71
CA LEU A 61 7.40 27.62 -16.54
C LEU A 61 6.04 26.96 -16.80
N TYR A 62 5.56 26.94 -18.05
CA TYR A 62 4.30 26.29 -18.42
C TYR A 62 4.40 24.76 -18.34
N SER A 63 5.43 24.16 -18.95
CA SER A 63 5.60 22.70 -18.91
C SER A 63 5.85 22.19 -17.48
N ILE A 64 6.63 22.94 -16.69
CA ILE A 64 6.89 22.63 -15.28
C ILE A 64 5.60 22.80 -14.47
N ALA A 65 4.85 23.89 -14.66
CA ALA A 65 3.60 24.10 -13.95
C ALA A 65 2.59 22.97 -14.20
N GLN A 66 2.44 22.52 -15.45
CA GLN A 66 1.59 21.38 -15.79
C GLN A 66 2.05 20.10 -15.08
N LYS A 67 3.36 19.84 -15.04
CA LYS A 67 3.92 18.66 -14.36
C LYS A 67 3.58 18.61 -12.87
N PHE A 68 3.55 19.77 -12.21
CA PHE A 68 3.29 19.88 -10.77
C PHE A 68 1.88 20.38 -10.45
N ASN A 69 0.93 20.24 -11.40
CA ASN A 69 -0.48 20.61 -11.22
C ASN A 69 -0.70 22.05 -10.67
N THR A 70 0.14 22.99 -11.09
CA THR A 70 0.14 24.39 -10.66
C THR A 70 0.05 25.32 -11.87
N THR A 71 0.24 26.64 -11.67
CA THR A 71 0.24 27.63 -12.76
C THR A 71 1.60 28.27 -12.96
N ALA A 72 1.89 28.67 -14.20
CA ALA A 72 3.12 29.36 -14.55
C ALA A 72 3.24 30.69 -13.78
N GLU A 73 2.12 31.38 -13.55
CA GLU A 73 2.03 32.61 -12.77
C GLU A 73 2.42 32.38 -11.30
N LYS A 74 1.89 31.31 -10.67
CA LYS A 74 2.22 30.96 -9.29
C LYS A 74 3.71 30.58 -9.17
N LEU A 75 4.23 29.78 -10.10
CA LEU A 75 5.65 29.43 -10.12
C LEU A 75 6.54 30.66 -10.34
N ALA A 76 6.18 31.53 -11.29
CA ALA A 76 6.91 32.76 -11.57
C ALA A 76 6.97 33.66 -10.32
N GLN A 77 5.81 33.90 -9.70
CA GLN A 77 5.69 34.75 -8.53
C GLN A 77 6.54 34.25 -7.37
N VAL A 78 6.45 32.96 -7.03
CA VAL A 78 7.16 32.39 -5.89
C VAL A 78 8.67 32.35 -6.12
N ASN A 79 9.12 32.18 -7.36
CA ASN A 79 10.54 32.14 -7.71
C ASN A 79 11.12 33.50 -8.12
N GLY A 80 10.34 34.58 -8.06
CA GLY A 80 10.78 35.91 -8.48
C GLY A 80 11.12 36.01 -9.98
N LEU A 81 10.45 35.22 -10.82
CA LEU A 81 10.64 35.16 -12.27
C LEU A 81 9.52 35.89 -13.02
N GLN A 82 9.76 36.18 -14.30
CA GLN A 82 8.73 36.68 -15.21
C GLN A 82 8.10 35.52 -15.99
N VAL A 83 6.78 35.53 -16.13
CA VAL A 83 6.06 34.54 -16.95
C VAL A 83 6.54 34.65 -18.40
N GLY A 84 6.96 33.53 -18.98
CA GLY A 84 7.47 33.45 -20.36
C GLY A 84 8.97 33.73 -20.53
N ALA A 85 9.70 34.05 -19.46
CA ALA A 85 11.16 34.16 -19.53
C ALA A 85 11.80 32.78 -19.81
N PRO A 86 12.88 32.71 -20.62
CA PRO A 86 13.61 31.47 -20.82
C PRO A 86 14.26 31.02 -19.51
N LEU A 87 14.20 29.72 -19.24
CA LEU A 87 14.78 29.13 -18.04
C LEU A 87 16.16 28.52 -18.34
N PRO A 88 17.23 28.95 -17.65
CA PRO A 88 18.54 28.31 -17.76
C PRO A 88 18.47 26.87 -17.25
N VAL A 89 19.08 25.94 -17.98
CA VAL A 89 19.25 24.56 -17.51
C VAL A 89 20.03 24.56 -16.20
N GLY A 90 19.55 23.79 -15.22
CA GLY A 90 20.09 23.72 -13.87
C GLY A 90 19.57 24.81 -12.91
N LEU A 91 18.74 25.75 -13.37
CA LEU A 91 18.08 26.70 -12.47
C LEU A 91 17.24 25.93 -11.44
N ARG A 92 17.48 26.19 -10.15
CA ARG A 92 16.71 25.65 -9.04
C ARG A 92 15.42 26.46 -8.85
N LEU A 93 14.28 25.83 -9.08
CA LEU A 93 12.95 26.37 -8.83
C LEU A 93 12.36 25.74 -7.58
N TYR A 94 11.82 26.57 -6.70
CA TYR A 94 10.96 26.14 -5.61
C TYR A 94 9.54 25.93 -6.12
N ILE A 95 9.00 24.75 -5.85
CA ILE A 95 7.62 24.36 -6.15
C ILE A 95 6.88 24.32 -4.80
N PRO A 96 5.93 25.24 -4.56
CA PRO A 96 5.12 25.22 -3.34
C PRO A 96 4.36 23.91 -3.18
N ASP A 97 4.15 23.49 -1.93
CA ASP A 97 3.29 22.36 -1.66
C ASP A 97 1.82 22.63 -2.05
N GLU A 98 1.11 21.56 -2.35
CA GLU A 98 -0.35 21.60 -2.49
C GLU A 98 -1.00 21.35 -1.12
N PRO A 99 -2.20 21.92 -0.87
CA PRO A 99 -2.98 21.55 0.30
C PRO A 99 -3.19 20.03 0.35
N PRO A 100 -2.99 19.38 1.52
CA PRO A 100 -3.21 17.94 1.63
C PRO A 100 -4.64 17.57 1.23
N ARG A 101 -4.76 16.52 0.40
CA ARG A 101 -6.07 15.96 0.03
C ARG A 101 -6.51 14.96 1.12
N PRO A 102 -7.81 14.92 1.50
CA PRO A 102 -8.32 13.85 2.33
C PRO A 102 -8.02 12.46 1.74
N ILE A 103 -7.60 11.51 2.58
CA ILE A 103 -7.39 10.12 2.20
C ILE A 103 -7.88 9.18 3.29
N THR A 104 -8.48 8.07 2.87
CA THR A 104 -8.65 6.91 3.75
C THR A 104 -7.43 5.99 3.63
N ALA A 105 -6.73 5.75 4.74
CA ALA A 105 -5.54 4.91 4.78
C ALA A 105 -5.74 3.71 5.70
N ASN A 106 -5.55 2.50 5.19
CA ASN A 106 -5.75 1.26 5.94
C ASN A 106 -4.41 0.53 6.00
N ALA A 107 -4.14 -0.19 7.09
CA ALA A 107 -3.04 -1.15 7.09
C ALA A 107 -3.45 -2.45 7.79
N TYR A 108 -3.18 -3.57 7.11
CA TYR A 108 -3.28 -4.88 7.71
C TYR A 108 -2.14 -5.09 8.70
N ILE A 109 -2.44 -5.79 9.79
CA ILE A 109 -1.45 -6.28 10.74
C ILE A 109 -1.71 -7.76 10.98
N GLU A 110 -0.70 -8.59 10.72
CA GLU A 110 -0.84 -10.05 10.72
C GLU A 110 0.11 -10.66 11.76
N PRO A 111 -0.37 -10.84 13.01
CA PRO A 111 0.34 -11.62 14.02
C PRO A 111 0.43 -13.09 13.62
N TYR A 112 1.61 -13.67 13.75
CA TYR A 112 1.80 -15.11 13.61
C TYR A 112 1.94 -15.78 14.97
N GLY A 113 1.38 -16.99 15.09
CA GLY A 113 1.37 -17.74 16.34
C GLY A 113 0.22 -17.32 17.26
N GLY A 114 0.42 -17.50 18.57
CA GLY A 114 -0.61 -17.25 19.59
C GLY A 114 -0.60 -15.84 20.20
N GLU A 115 0.35 -14.99 19.82
CA GLU A 115 0.57 -13.68 20.43
C GLU A 115 1.06 -12.63 19.41
N VAL A 116 0.92 -11.36 19.77
CA VAL A 116 1.46 -10.24 18.98
C VAL A 116 2.91 -9.99 19.39
N SER A 117 3.83 -10.04 18.44
CA SER A 117 5.24 -9.77 18.71
C SER A 117 5.50 -8.30 19.04
N ASP A 118 6.56 -8.01 19.79
CA ASP A 118 6.95 -6.63 20.14
C ASP A 118 7.18 -5.76 18.90
N THR A 119 7.74 -6.33 17.82
CA THR A 119 7.94 -5.62 16.56
C THR A 119 6.61 -5.20 15.93
N LEU A 120 5.61 -6.08 15.93
CA LEU A 120 4.28 -5.76 15.40
C LEU A 120 3.56 -4.74 16.28
N ARG A 121 3.66 -4.89 17.61
CA ARG A 121 3.11 -3.93 18.58
C ARG A 121 3.69 -2.53 18.37
N ALA A 122 5.03 -2.42 18.32
CA ALA A 122 5.72 -1.15 18.07
C ALA A 122 5.36 -0.58 16.69
N SER A 123 5.20 -1.42 15.68
CA SER A 123 4.76 -0.96 14.36
C SER A 123 3.34 -0.40 14.40
N ALA A 124 2.43 -1.00 15.17
CA ALA A 124 1.07 -0.47 15.34
C ALA A 124 1.10 0.86 16.10
N GLU A 125 1.84 0.93 17.21
CA GLU A 125 1.99 2.16 18.03
C GLU A 125 2.53 3.33 17.21
N ASN A 126 3.56 3.09 16.40
CA ASN A 126 4.21 4.14 15.63
C ASN A 126 3.41 4.58 14.40
N ARG A 127 2.53 3.73 13.85
CA ARG A 127 1.88 3.98 12.55
C ARG A 127 0.38 4.18 12.62
N ALA A 128 -0.29 3.80 13.71
CA ALA A 128 -1.73 4.00 13.85
C ALA A 128 -2.14 5.46 13.62
N GLY A 129 -1.34 6.44 14.06
CA GLY A 129 -1.57 7.87 13.83
C GLY A 129 -1.76 8.25 12.35
N SER A 130 -1.11 7.53 11.43
CA SER A 130 -1.19 7.76 9.98
C SER A 130 -2.30 6.93 9.29
N LEU A 131 -3.17 6.27 10.05
CA LEU A 131 -4.22 5.39 9.52
C LEU A 131 -5.62 5.89 9.85
N THR A 132 -6.55 5.63 8.92
CA THR A 132 -7.99 5.60 9.16
C THR A 132 -8.40 4.29 9.83
N TYR A 133 -7.88 3.16 9.33
CA TYR A 133 -8.18 1.83 9.84
C TYR A 133 -6.93 1.02 10.15
N LEU A 134 -6.88 0.42 11.34
CA LEU A 134 -5.98 -0.68 11.69
C LEU A 134 -6.74 -1.99 11.56
N ALA A 135 -6.19 -2.94 10.80
CA ALA A 135 -6.91 -4.15 10.38
C ALA A 135 -6.18 -5.44 10.82
N PRO A 136 -6.47 -5.97 12.03
CA PRO A 136 -5.93 -7.24 12.47
C PRO A 136 -6.39 -8.38 11.55
N PHE A 137 -5.43 -9.06 10.93
CA PHE A 137 -5.63 -10.15 10.00
C PHE A 137 -5.43 -11.50 10.72
N SER A 138 -6.43 -12.38 10.79
CA SER A 138 -7.85 -12.18 10.45
C SER A 138 -8.76 -13.01 11.35
N TYR A 139 -10.06 -12.71 11.34
CA TYR A 139 -11.08 -13.58 11.89
C TYR A 139 -11.43 -14.66 10.86
N GLU A 140 -10.98 -15.88 11.11
CA GLU A 140 -11.19 -17.02 10.22
C GLU A 140 -12.59 -17.61 10.43
N ILE A 141 -13.40 -17.68 9.37
CA ILE A 141 -14.71 -18.33 9.40
C ILE A 141 -14.53 -19.83 9.63
N GLN A 142 -15.25 -20.38 10.60
CA GLN A 142 -15.27 -21.81 10.87
C GLN A 142 -16.44 -22.49 10.15
N GLU A 143 -16.37 -23.81 9.98
CA GLU A 143 -17.40 -24.60 9.31
C GLU A 143 -18.82 -24.47 9.88
N ASP A 144 -18.92 -24.13 11.17
CA ASP A 144 -20.18 -23.91 11.87
C ASP A 144 -20.60 -22.43 11.92
N ALA A 145 -19.94 -21.56 11.15
CA ALA A 145 -20.09 -20.11 11.13
C ALA A 145 -19.69 -19.38 12.43
N SER A 146 -18.96 -20.04 13.34
CA SER A 146 -18.19 -19.34 14.38
C SER A 146 -16.95 -18.67 13.79
N LEU A 147 -16.30 -17.81 14.58
CA LEU A 147 -15.12 -17.06 14.17
C LEU A 147 -13.94 -17.41 15.07
N LYS A 148 -12.82 -17.82 14.46
CA LYS A 148 -11.54 -17.93 15.17
C LYS A 148 -10.85 -16.57 15.08
N ALA A 149 -10.70 -15.90 16.22
CA ALA A 149 -10.11 -14.58 16.30
C ALA A 149 -8.57 -14.62 16.18
N PRO A 150 -7.94 -13.59 15.59
CA PRO A 150 -6.50 -13.43 15.65
C PRO A 150 -6.09 -12.88 17.03
N PRO A 151 -4.80 -12.99 17.42
CA PRO A 151 -4.28 -12.25 18.56
C PRO A 151 -4.49 -10.74 18.35
N LEU A 152 -5.14 -10.07 19.32
CA LEU A 152 -5.41 -8.62 19.26
C LEU A 152 -4.55 -7.79 20.20
N ASP A 153 -4.13 -8.38 21.33
CA ASP A 153 -3.32 -7.70 22.35
C ASP A 153 -3.90 -6.31 22.71
N ASN A 154 -3.11 -5.24 22.56
CA ASN A 154 -3.49 -3.85 22.87
C ASN A 154 -3.87 -3.03 21.62
N PHE A 155 -4.20 -3.66 20.49
CA PHE A 155 -4.55 -2.92 19.26
C PHE A 155 -5.75 -2.00 19.42
N LYS A 156 -6.70 -2.33 20.31
CA LYS A 156 -7.84 -1.47 20.63
C LYS A 156 -7.38 -0.17 21.28
N GLU A 157 -6.52 -0.27 22.28
CA GLU A 157 -5.98 0.88 23.00
C GLU A 157 -5.12 1.75 22.07
N ILE A 158 -4.27 1.12 21.26
CA ILE A 158 -3.45 1.82 20.25
C ILE A 158 -4.34 2.58 19.27
N ALA A 159 -5.37 1.94 18.73
CA ALA A 159 -6.30 2.55 17.79
C ALA A 159 -7.02 3.75 18.42
N GLN A 160 -7.54 3.60 19.65
CA GLN A 160 -8.20 4.68 20.40
C GLN A 160 -7.28 5.86 20.70
N GLN A 161 -6.01 5.62 21.05
CA GLN A 161 -5.05 6.70 21.35
C GLN A 161 -4.66 7.52 20.11
N ASN A 162 -4.89 7.00 18.91
CA ASN A 162 -4.48 7.59 17.64
C ASN A 162 -5.69 8.04 16.77
N ASP A 163 -6.90 8.05 17.34
CA ASP A 163 -8.17 8.32 16.64
C ASP A 163 -8.38 7.41 15.40
N THR A 164 -7.83 6.20 15.45
CA THR A 164 -7.87 5.22 14.37
C THR A 164 -8.97 4.21 14.64
N ALA A 165 -9.75 3.87 13.62
CA ALA A 165 -10.77 2.84 13.75
C ALA A 165 -10.17 1.44 13.61
N LEU A 166 -10.75 0.45 14.28
CA LEU A 166 -10.47 -0.95 13.97
C LEU A 166 -11.37 -1.44 12.82
N MET A 167 -10.78 -2.20 11.90
CA MET A 167 -11.46 -2.91 10.81
C MET A 167 -11.41 -4.41 11.06
N MET A 168 -12.57 -5.08 11.08
CA MET A 168 -12.68 -6.52 11.31
C MET A 168 -12.46 -7.25 9.99
N VAL A 169 -11.30 -7.87 9.80
CA VAL A 169 -11.02 -8.68 8.61
C VAL A 169 -11.61 -10.07 8.79
N VAL A 170 -12.50 -10.49 7.90
CA VAL A 170 -13.20 -11.79 7.94
C VAL A 170 -12.82 -12.58 6.70
N THR A 171 -12.23 -13.77 6.88
CA THR A 171 -11.68 -14.59 5.79
C THR A 171 -12.27 -15.99 5.75
N ASN A 172 -12.26 -16.61 4.56
CA ASN A 172 -12.49 -18.05 4.38
C ASN A 172 -11.16 -18.84 4.39
N LEU A 173 -10.20 -18.42 5.22
CA LEU A 173 -8.95 -19.14 5.44
C LEU A 173 -9.20 -20.40 6.29
N ALA A 174 -8.49 -21.47 5.94
CA ALA A 174 -8.35 -22.69 6.71
C ALA A 174 -6.85 -23.02 6.85
N GLU A 175 -6.50 -24.18 7.44
CA GLU A 175 -5.10 -24.57 7.71
C GLU A 175 -4.18 -24.50 6.48
N ASP A 176 -4.70 -24.87 5.30
CA ASP A 176 -3.94 -24.92 4.04
C ASP A 176 -4.10 -23.65 3.16
N GLY A 177 -4.66 -22.56 3.71
CA GLY A 177 -4.92 -21.31 2.99
C GLY A 177 -6.40 -21.11 2.67
N PHE A 178 -6.69 -20.28 1.66
CA PHE A 178 -8.07 -19.92 1.30
C PHE A 178 -8.86 -21.15 0.83
N ASN A 179 -10.02 -21.37 1.44
CA ASN A 179 -10.79 -22.59 1.25
C ASN A 179 -12.10 -22.32 0.48
N ALA A 180 -12.14 -22.80 -0.77
CA ALA A 180 -13.26 -22.65 -1.68
C ALA A 180 -14.54 -23.35 -1.18
N GLU A 181 -14.43 -24.52 -0.56
CA GLU A 181 -15.57 -25.30 -0.07
C GLU A 181 -16.18 -24.69 1.18
N LEU A 182 -15.36 -24.14 2.07
CA LEU A 182 -15.83 -23.35 3.21
C LEU A 182 -16.64 -22.14 2.72
N GLY A 183 -16.10 -21.41 1.75
CA GLY A 183 -16.80 -20.31 1.10
C GLY A 183 -18.15 -20.75 0.50
N ARG A 184 -18.16 -21.82 -0.29
CA ARG A 184 -19.39 -22.40 -0.86
C ARG A 184 -20.42 -22.75 0.21
N LYS A 185 -20.00 -23.44 1.28
CA LYS A 185 -20.85 -23.89 2.37
C LYS A 185 -21.55 -22.70 3.04
N ILE A 186 -20.80 -21.67 3.40
CA ILE A 186 -21.35 -20.45 4.02
C ILE A 186 -22.28 -19.72 3.06
N LEU A 187 -21.89 -19.53 1.80
CA LEU A 187 -22.66 -18.77 0.81
C LEU A 187 -23.91 -19.50 0.30
N SER A 188 -24.05 -20.80 0.56
CA SER A 188 -25.20 -21.61 0.12
C SER A 188 -26.23 -21.89 1.21
N ASP A 189 -25.97 -21.53 2.47
CA ASP A 189 -26.84 -21.85 3.61
C ASP A 189 -27.24 -20.57 4.38
N GLU A 190 -28.53 -20.21 4.31
CA GLU A 190 -29.04 -18.99 4.95
C GLU A 190 -28.87 -19.00 6.48
N ALA A 191 -28.98 -20.16 7.13
CA ALA A 191 -28.86 -20.26 8.58
C ALA A 191 -27.40 -20.08 9.02
N LEU A 192 -26.44 -20.60 8.24
CA LEU A 192 -25.01 -20.32 8.47
C LEU A 192 -24.69 -18.85 8.24
N GLN A 193 -25.25 -18.21 7.20
CA GLN A 193 -25.07 -16.77 6.97
C GLN A 193 -25.60 -15.95 8.15
N ASP A 194 -26.78 -16.29 8.67
CA ASP A 194 -27.36 -15.57 9.81
C ASP A 194 -26.53 -15.73 11.08
N LYS A 195 -26.07 -16.96 11.36
CA LYS A 195 -25.18 -17.23 12.49
C LYS A 195 -23.83 -16.50 12.35
N LEU A 196 -23.26 -16.47 11.15
CA LEU A 196 -22.02 -15.74 10.86
C LEU A 196 -22.20 -14.24 11.15
N LEU A 197 -23.27 -13.63 10.61
CA LEU A 197 -23.53 -12.21 10.79
C LEU A 197 -23.88 -11.86 12.25
N ASP A 198 -24.55 -12.76 12.99
CA ASP A 198 -24.75 -12.61 14.44
C ASP A 198 -23.40 -12.56 15.19
N ASN A 199 -22.50 -13.50 14.89
CA ASN A 199 -21.18 -13.57 15.50
C ASN A 199 -20.31 -12.35 15.15
N ILE A 200 -20.36 -11.89 13.90
CA ILE A 200 -19.67 -10.66 13.46
C ILE A 200 -20.16 -9.44 14.23
N ILE A 201 -21.48 -9.23 14.30
CA ILE A 201 -22.07 -8.07 15.00
C ILE A 201 -21.75 -8.11 16.49
N GLN A 202 -21.85 -9.28 17.12
CA GLN A 202 -21.49 -9.45 18.53
C GLN A 202 -20.02 -9.11 18.77
N THR A 203 -19.12 -9.67 17.96
CA THR A 203 -17.67 -9.44 18.06
C THR A 203 -17.33 -7.97 17.86
N THR A 204 -17.97 -7.34 16.87
CA THR A 204 -17.82 -5.91 16.58
C THR A 204 -18.20 -5.04 17.77
N LYS A 205 -19.31 -5.33 18.46
CA LYS A 205 -19.72 -4.61 19.67
C LYS A 205 -18.75 -4.81 20.84
N GLN A 206 -18.17 -6.01 20.98
CA GLN A 206 -17.24 -6.34 22.06
C GLN A 206 -15.88 -5.64 21.87
N VAL A 207 -15.31 -5.73 20.67
CA VAL A 207 -13.97 -5.19 20.39
C VAL A 207 -14.05 -3.70 20.07
N GLY A 208 -15.08 -3.26 19.34
CA GLY A 208 -15.26 -1.87 18.91
C GLY A 208 -14.86 -1.63 17.46
N PHE A 209 -15.01 -2.62 16.58
CA PHE A 209 -14.79 -2.44 15.14
C PHE A 209 -15.80 -1.43 14.54
N LYS A 210 -15.38 -0.71 13.51
CA LYS A 210 -16.22 0.27 12.78
C LYS A 210 -16.55 -0.16 11.35
N ASP A 211 -15.75 -1.07 10.81
CA ASP A 211 -15.92 -1.66 9.49
C ASP A 211 -15.80 -3.19 9.60
N VAL A 212 -16.58 -3.90 8.80
CA VAL A 212 -16.44 -5.34 8.58
C VAL A 212 -15.94 -5.54 7.14
N HIS A 213 -14.71 -6.00 7.03
CA HIS A 213 -14.02 -6.23 5.78
C HIS A 213 -14.07 -7.72 5.42
N PHE A 214 -14.82 -8.07 4.38
CA PHE A 214 -14.88 -9.43 3.87
C PHE A 214 -13.76 -9.66 2.85
N ASP A 215 -12.81 -10.50 3.23
CA ASP A 215 -11.71 -10.95 2.38
C ASP A 215 -11.94 -12.43 2.04
N MET A 216 -12.89 -12.67 1.13
CA MET A 216 -13.31 -14.01 0.74
C MET A 216 -12.72 -14.39 -0.62
N GLU A 217 -11.59 -15.08 -0.63
CA GLU A 217 -10.85 -15.41 -1.85
C GLU A 217 -11.07 -16.85 -2.32
N PHE A 218 -10.71 -17.12 -3.58
CA PHE A 218 -10.78 -18.44 -4.22
C PHE A 218 -12.18 -19.10 -4.14
N LEU A 219 -13.23 -18.28 -4.09
CA LEU A 219 -14.60 -18.78 -4.13
C LEU A 219 -14.89 -19.45 -5.48
N PRO A 220 -15.63 -20.58 -5.49
CA PRO A 220 -16.00 -21.22 -6.75
C PRO A 220 -16.74 -20.25 -7.68
N PRO A 221 -16.46 -20.22 -9.00
CA PRO A 221 -17.07 -19.28 -9.93
C PRO A 221 -18.60 -19.23 -9.88
N GLU A 222 -19.25 -20.37 -9.65
CA GLU A 222 -20.71 -20.48 -9.52
C GLU A 222 -21.27 -19.76 -8.29
N MET A 223 -20.45 -19.43 -7.29
CA MET A 223 -20.84 -18.71 -6.08
C MET A 223 -20.89 -17.19 -6.24
N LYS A 224 -20.57 -16.66 -7.43
CA LYS A 224 -20.58 -15.21 -7.73
C LYS A 224 -21.86 -14.51 -7.24
N GLU A 225 -23.04 -14.99 -7.64
CA GLU A 225 -24.29 -14.34 -7.25
C GLU A 225 -24.66 -14.62 -5.79
N ASN A 226 -24.34 -15.82 -5.28
CA ASN A 226 -24.50 -16.12 -3.85
C ASN A 226 -23.70 -15.14 -2.97
N TYR A 227 -22.48 -14.79 -3.39
CA TYR A 227 -21.66 -13.82 -2.67
C TYR A 227 -22.29 -12.42 -2.73
N ASN A 228 -22.76 -11.99 -3.90
CA ASN A 228 -23.50 -10.72 -4.04
C ASN A 228 -24.72 -10.65 -3.12
N GLN A 229 -25.53 -11.72 -3.05
CA GLN A 229 -26.70 -11.78 -2.17
C GLN A 229 -26.32 -11.76 -0.69
N PHE A 230 -25.27 -12.50 -0.31
CA PHE A 230 -24.72 -12.44 1.03
C PHE A 230 -24.26 -11.02 1.41
N LEU A 231 -23.55 -10.32 0.52
CA LEU A 231 -23.12 -8.94 0.77
C LEU A 231 -24.29 -7.96 0.92
N ARG A 232 -25.39 -8.13 0.18
CA ARG A 232 -26.62 -7.33 0.37
C ARG A 232 -27.24 -7.58 1.75
N LYS A 233 -27.33 -8.86 2.15
CA LYS A 233 -27.81 -9.26 3.49
C LYS A 233 -26.92 -8.67 4.59
N ALA A 234 -25.60 -8.79 4.43
CA ALA A 234 -24.60 -8.24 5.34
C ALA A 234 -24.72 -6.71 5.43
N LYS A 235 -24.77 -6.00 4.30
CA LYS A 235 -24.92 -4.53 4.25
C LYS A 235 -26.12 -4.07 5.05
N GLN A 236 -27.29 -4.69 4.86
CA GLN A 236 -28.50 -4.34 5.59
C GLN A 236 -28.34 -4.53 7.10
N ARG A 237 -27.79 -5.68 7.52
CA ARG A 237 -27.64 -6.02 8.94
C ARG A 237 -26.56 -5.18 9.63
N LEU A 238 -25.44 -4.93 8.97
CA LEU A 238 -24.35 -4.11 9.50
C LEU A 238 -24.72 -2.63 9.56
N ALA A 239 -25.40 -2.09 8.55
CA ALA A 239 -25.86 -0.70 8.56
C ALA A 239 -26.87 -0.42 9.69
N ALA A 240 -27.72 -1.39 10.05
CA ALA A 240 -28.63 -1.28 11.19
C ALA A 240 -27.90 -1.12 12.54
N GLU A 241 -26.63 -1.53 12.60
CA GLU A 241 -25.74 -1.42 13.76
C GLU A 241 -24.77 -0.23 13.64
N GLY A 242 -24.91 0.61 12.60
CA GLY A 242 -24.02 1.73 12.34
C GLY A 242 -22.62 1.33 11.85
N LEU A 243 -22.47 0.12 11.31
CA LEU A 243 -21.20 -0.41 10.81
C LEU A 243 -21.07 -0.20 9.30
N LEU A 244 -19.84 0.06 8.87
CA LEU A 244 -19.46 0.00 7.47
C LEU A 244 -19.21 -1.45 7.04
N ILE A 245 -19.32 -1.69 5.74
CA ILE A 245 -18.93 -2.94 5.10
C ILE A 245 -17.98 -2.64 3.95
N SER A 246 -16.94 -3.45 3.85
CA SER A 246 -15.99 -3.42 2.75
C SER A 246 -15.61 -4.82 2.27
N THR A 247 -15.01 -4.92 1.08
CA THR A 247 -14.56 -6.21 0.52
C THR A 247 -13.19 -6.10 -0.13
N ALA A 248 -12.38 -7.16 -0.03
CA ALA A 248 -11.22 -7.33 -0.89
C ALA A 248 -11.66 -7.78 -2.29
N LEU A 249 -10.93 -7.37 -3.33
CA LEU A 249 -11.18 -7.74 -4.72
C LEU A 249 -9.89 -8.18 -5.39
N ALA A 250 -9.90 -9.39 -5.96
CA ALA A 250 -8.82 -9.89 -6.81
C ALA A 250 -8.60 -8.96 -8.02
N PRO A 251 -7.36 -8.69 -8.44
CA PRO A 251 -7.05 -7.72 -9.48
C PRO A 251 -7.56 -8.18 -10.86
N LYS A 252 -8.58 -7.50 -11.38
CA LYS A 252 -9.15 -7.76 -12.70
C LYS A 252 -8.90 -6.59 -13.65
N THR A 253 -8.72 -6.89 -14.93
CA THR A 253 -8.64 -5.89 -16.01
C THR A 253 -9.84 -5.96 -16.97
N SER A 254 -10.76 -6.91 -16.75
CA SER A 254 -12.02 -7.03 -17.50
C SER A 254 -13.06 -7.85 -16.74
N ALA A 255 -14.34 -7.68 -17.08
CA ALA A 255 -15.44 -8.41 -16.46
C ALA A 255 -15.36 -9.93 -16.67
N ASP A 256 -14.90 -10.35 -17.86
CA ASP A 256 -14.87 -11.74 -18.31
C ASP A 256 -13.58 -12.50 -17.93
N GLN A 257 -12.66 -11.86 -17.19
CA GLN A 257 -11.42 -12.49 -16.73
C GLN A 257 -11.71 -13.77 -15.94
N LYS A 258 -11.14 -14.87 -16.41
CA LYS A 258 -11.36 -16.24 -15.91
C LYS A 258 -10.31 -16.65 -14.89
N GLY A 259 -10.68 -17.58 -14.02
CA GLY A 259 -9.81 -18.15 -12.99
C GLY A 259 -10.46 -18.16 -11.62
N ALA A 260 -10.09 -19.16 -10.82
CA ALA A 260 -10.67 -19.40 -9.50
C ALA A 260 -10.56 -18.20 -8.54
N TRP A 261 -9.56 -17.34 -8.74
CA TRP A 261 -9.37 -16.14 -7.92
C TRP A 261 -10.30 -14.96 -8.32
N TYR A 262 -10.78 -14.93 -9.58
CA TYR A 262 -11.40 -13.74 -10.17
C TYR A 262 -12.90 -13.84 -10.38
N GLU A 263 -13.41 -15.03 -10.73
CA GLU A 263 -14.76 -15.14 -11.30
C GLU A 263 -15.89 -14.87 -10.30
N ALA A 264 -15.67 -15.18 -9.02
CA ALA A 264 -16.65 -14.89 -7.97
C ALA A 264 -16.67 -13.41 -7.54
N HIS A 265 -15.66 -12.62 -7.92
CA HIS A 265 -15.56 -11.20 -7.59
C HIS A 265 -16.26 -10.33 -8.65
N ASP A 266 -17.49 -9.91 -8.34
CA ASP A 266 -18.31 -9.03 -9.16
C ASP A 266 -18.07 -7.56 -8.81
N TYR A 267 -17.11 -6.93 -9.50
CA TYR A 267 -16.71 -5.54 -9.23
C TYR A 267 -17.90 -4.59 -9.20
N LYS A 268 -18.83 -4.70 -10.16
CA LYS A 268 -19.99 -3.82 -10.24
C LYS A 268 -20.93 -3.99 -9.07
N ALA A 269 -21.29 -5.24 -8.77
CA ALA A 269 -22.20 -5.53 -7.67
C ALA A 269 -21.58 -5.09 -6.33
N HIS A 270 -20.30 -5.38 -6.10
CA HIS A 270 -19.59 -4.93 -4.89
C HIS A 270 -19.60 -3.40 -4.81
N GLY A 271 -19.25 -2.70 -5.89
CA GLY A 271 -19.27 -1.23 -5.95
C GLY A 271 -20.64 -0.60 -5.67
N GLU A 272 -21.72 -1.29 -6.02
CA GLU A 272 -23.10 -0.87 -5.70
C GLU A 272 -23.47 -1.15 -4.23
N ILE A 273 -22.98 -2.25 -3.65
CA ILE A 273 -23.42 -2.76 -2.34
C ILE A 273 -22.61 -2.19 -1.17
N VAL A 274 -21.28 -2.26 -1.24
CA VAL A 274 -20.40 -1.99 -0.09
C VAL A 274 -20.00 -0.52 -0.01
N ASP A 275 -19.51 -0.09 1.16
CA ASP A 275 -19.09 1.30 1.37
C ASP A 275 -17.79 1.60 0.62
N PHE A 276 -16.84 0.66 0.64
CA PHE A 276 -15.61 0.73 -0.15
C PHE A 276 -15.03 -0.67 -0.43
N VAL A 277 -14.09 -0.76 -1.36
CA VAL A 277 -13.37 -1.98 -1.72
C VAL A 277 -11.87 -1.78 -1.56
N VAL A 278 -11.15 -2.86 -1.34
CA VAL A 278 -9.68 -2.92 -1.41
C VAL A 278 -9.31 -3.73 -2.64
N LEU A 279 -8.67 -3.11 -3.63
CA LEU A 279 -8.13 -3.83 -4.78
C LEU A 279 -6.80 -4.47 -4.40
N MET A 280 -6.64 -5.79 -4.56
CA MET A 280 -5.38 -6.49 -4.25
C MET A 280 -4.35 -6.30 -5.38
N THR A 281 -3.94 -5.05 -5.58
CA THR A 281 -3.04 -4.59 -6.66
C THR A 281 -1.56 -4.80 -6.30
N TYR A 282 -1.20 -6.02 -5.92
CA TYR A 282 0.18 -6.48 -5.67
C TYR A 282 0.30 -7.99 -5.98
N GLU A 283 1.49 -8.59 -5.84
CA GLU A 283 1.84 -9.98 -6.19
C GLU A 283 1.93 -10.30 -7.71
N TRP A 284 2.33 -9.35 -8.56
CA TRP A 284 2.78 -9.71 -9.92
C TRP A 284 4.15 -10.41 -9.89
N GLY A 285 5.09 -9.83 -9.16
CA GLY A 285 6.26 -10.54 -8.62
C GLY A 285 5.89 -11.07 -7.24
N TYR A 286 5.70 -12.38 -7.13
CA TYR A 286 5.31 -13.05 -5.89
C TYR A 286 6.35 -14.10 -5.48
N SER A 287 6.31 -14.51 -4.21
CA SER A 287 7.31 -15.41 -3.62
C SER A 287 7.50 -16.73 -4.37
N GLY A 288 6.44 -17.29 -4.95
CA GLY A 288 6.47 -18.51 -5.76
C GLY A 288 6.60 -18.30 -7.27
N GLY A 289 6.72 -17.05 -7.71
CA GLY A 289 6.89 -16.67 -9.11
C GLY A 289 8.32 -16.25 -9.44
N PRO A 290 8.61 -15.96 -10.71
CA PRO A 290 9.91 -15.40 -11.10
C PRO A 290 10.11 -13.98 -10.54
N PRO A 291 11.37 -13.51 -10.42
CA PRO A 291 11.67 -12.13 -10.01
C PRO A 291 11.02 -11.09 -10.92
N ARG A 292 10.35 -10.11 -10.31
CA ARG A 292 9.71 -8.94 -10.94
C ARG A 292 9.29 -7.94 -9.84
N ALA A 293 8.97 -6.69 -10.20
CA ALA A 293 8.28 -5.80 -9.27
C ALA A 293 7.02 -6.44 -8.68
N VAL A 294 6.79 -6.21 -7.39
CA VAL A 294 5.64 -6.77 -6.67
C VAL A 294 4.32 -6.14 -7.14
N SER A 295 4.31 -4.83 -7.37
CA SER A 295 3.15 -4.07 -7.86
C SER A 295 3.51 -3.09 -8.99
N PRO A 296 3.86 -3.59 -10.19
CA PRO A 296 4.27 -2.77 -11.32
C PRO A 296 3.18 -1.78 -11.72
N ILE A 297 3.53 -0.50 -11.89
CA ILE A 297 2.53 0.59 -12.01
C ILE A 297 1.58 0.43 -13.21
N GLY A 298 2.05 -0.16 -14.32
CA GLY A 298 1.24 -0.40 -15.52
C GLY A 298 0.06 -1.32 -15.23
N PRO A 299 0.30 -2.60 -14.87
CA PRO A 299 -0.76 -3.53 -14.48
C PRO A 299 -1.64 -3.03 -13.32
N VAL A 300 -1.06 -2.33 -12.34
CA VAL A 300 -1.84 -1.68 -11.27
C VAL A 300 -2.82 -0.65 -11.85
N THR A 301 -2.37 0.18 -12.78
CA THR A 301 -3.21 1.18 -13.46
C THR A 301 -4.30 0.54 -14.29
N GLU A 302 -4.02 -0.57 -14.99
CA GLU A 302 -5.03 -1.31 -15.76
C GLU A 302 -6.17 -1.84 -14.87
N VAL A 303 -5.83 -2.34 -13.67
CA VAL A 303 -6.83 -2.81 -12.70
C VAL A 303 -7.67 -1.65 -12.17
N VAL A 304 -7.03 -0.52 -11.84
CA VAL A 304 -7.74 0.69 -11.40
C VAL A 304 -8.67 1.22 -12.51
N ASP A 305 -8.17 1.32 -13.74
CA ASP A 305 -8.93 1.84 -14.87
C ASP A 305 -10.13 0.94 -15.18
N TYR A 306 -10.00 -0.38 -15.07
CA TYR A 306 -11.14 -1.30 -15.14
C TYR A 306 -12.12 -1.09 -13.97
N ALA A 307 -11.63 -1.00 -12.74
CA ALA A 307 -12.48 -0.78 -11.57
C ALA A 307 -13.33 0.50 -11.69
N LEU A 308 -12.76 1.57 -12.27
CA LEU A 308 -13.46 2.83 -12.53
C LEU A 308 -14.58 2.72 -13.58
N THR A 309 -14.57 1.68 -14.42
CA THR A 309 -15.70 1.39 -15.31
C THR A 309 -16.88 0.71 -14.59
N GLU A 310 -16.62 0.09 -13.45
CA GLU A 310 -17.58 -0.73 -12.71
C GLU A 310 -18.08 -0.07 -11.43
N MET A 311 -17.32 0.86 -10.84
CA MET A 311 -17.71 1.52 -9.58
C MET A 311 -17.14 2.95 -9.41
N PRO A 312 -17.72 3.77 -8.51
CA PRO A 312 -17.20 5.11 -8.23
C PRO A 312 -15.78 5.10 -7.64
N ALA A 313 -14.94 6.02 -8.08
CA ALA A 313 -13.56 6.19 -7.60
C ALA A 313 -13.45 6.36 -6.08
N GLU A 314 -14.40 7.09 -5.49
CA GLU A 314 -14.51 7.37 -4.05
C GLU A 314 -14.86 6.14 -3.20
N LYS A 315 -14.99 4.95 -3.80
CA LYS A 315 -15.11 3.67 -3.10
C LYS A 315 -13.86 2.80 -3.18
N ILE A 316 -12.81 3.24 -3.86
CA ILE A 316 -11.67 2.37 -4.20
C ILE A 316 -10.48 2.70 -3.31
N LEU A 317 -10.04 1.74 -2.50
CA LEU A 317 -8.72 1.73 -1.89
C LEU A 317 -7.76 0.91 -2.75
N LEU A 318 -6.62 1.53 -3.09
CA LEU A 318 -5.52 0.87 -3.80
C LEU A 318 -4.76 -0.03 -2.82
N GLY A 319 -4.68 -1.33 -3.08
CA GLY A 319 -3.82 -2.22 -2.30
C GLY A 319 -2.35 -2.01 -2.63
N GLN A 320 -1.50 -1.91 -1.61
CA GLN A 320 -0.07 -1.64 -1.75
C GLN A 320 0.76 -2.52 -0.80
N ASN A 321 1.74 -3.23 -1.37
CA ASN A 321 2.76 -3.95 -0.60
C ASN A 321 3.75 -2.99 0.08
N LEU A 322 4.17 -3.31 1.30
CA LEU A 322 5.25 -2.64 2.06
C LEU A 322 6.54 -3.47 2.10
N TYR A 323 6.60 -4.55 1.32
CA TYR A 323 7.71 -5.48 1.20
C TYR A 323 8.18 -5.57 -0.25
N GLY A 324 9.41 -6.02 -0.38
CA GLY A 324 9.95 -6.62 -1.58
C GLY A 324 10.24 -8.10 -1.37
N TYR A 325 10.92 -8.68 -2.35
CA TYR A 325 11.35 -10.07 -2.35
C TYR A 325 12.81 -10.18 -2.80
N ASP A 326 13.52 -11.12 -2.20
CA ASP A 326 14.85 -11.56 -2.55
C ASP A 326 14.78 -12.98 -3.12
N TRP A 327 14.99 -13.11 -4.42
CA TRP A 327 15.00 -14.38 -5.14
C TRP A 327 16.43 -14.89 -5.31
N THR A 328 16.64 -16.16 -4.97
CA THR A 328 17.85 -16.88 -5.37
C THR A 328 17.73 -17.35 -6.83
N LEU A 329 18.76 -17.14 -7.63
CA LEU A 329 18.80 -17.48 -9.06
C LEU A 329 19.62 -18.75 -9.36
N PRO A 330 19.28 -19.50 -10.43
CA PRO A 330 18.14 -19.27 -11.33
C PRO A 330 16.80 -19.61 -10.65
N TYR A 331 15.73 -18.90 -11.06
CA TYR A 331 14.39 -19.25 -10.66
C TYR A 331 13.96 -20.58 -11.30
N GLU A 332 13.39 -21.47 -10.49
CA GLU A 332 12.81 -22.73 -10.93
C GLU A 332 11.35 -22.83 -10.45
N PRO A 333 10.37 -23.05 -11.34
CA PRO A 333 8.97 -23.22 -10.94
C PRO A 333 8.80 -24.36 -9.92
N GLY A 334 8.19 -24.05 -8.77
CA GLY A 334 8.02 -24.99 -7.65
C GLY A 334 9.27 -25.17 -6.78
N GLY A 335 10.32 -24.35 -6.99
CA GLY A 335 11.50 -24.29 -6.15
C GLY A 335 11.28 -23.53 -4.84
N GLU A 336 12.38 -23.04 -4.25
CA GLU A 336 12.32 -22.23 -3.03
C GLU A 336 11.58 -20.92 -3.26
N PHE A 337 10.71 -20.56 -2.31
CA PHE A 337 10.03 -19.28 -2.33
C PHE A 337 11.00 -18.14 -2.03
N ALA A 338 10.82 -17.02 -2.72
CA ALA A 338 11.55 -15.79 -2.46
C ALA A 338 11.30 -15.30 -1.03
N LYS A 339 12.34 -14.74 -0.42
CA LYS A 339 12.26 -14.23 0.94
C LYS A 339 11.66 -12.84 0.93
N ALA A 340 10.55 -12.63 1.64
CA ALA A 340 10.00 -11.30 1.85
C ALA A 340 10.97 -10.45 2.69
N ILE A 341 11.20 -9.22 2.25
CA ILE A 341 12.08 -8.26 2.93
C ILE A 341 11.44 -6.87 2.98
N SER A 342 11.78 -6.08 4.01
CA SER A 342 11.41 -4.67 4.02
C SER A 342 12.31 -3.83 3.09
N PRO A 343 11.88 -2.65 2.66
CA PRO A 343 12.74 -1.69 1.94
C PRO A 343 14.05 -1.36 2.68
N GLN A 344 14.01 -1.20 4.00
CA GLN A 344 15.25 -0.96 4.77
C GLN A 344 16.19 -2.17 4.71
N GLN A 345 15.67 -3.40 4.74
CA GLN A 345 16.48 -4.62 4.56
C GLN A 345 17.05 -4.71 3.14
N ALA A 346 16.28 -4.33 2.11
CA ALA A 346 16.78 -4.29 0.74
C ALA A 346 17.96 -3.31 0.59
N ILE A 347 17.86 -2.12 1.19
CA ILE A 347 18.96 -1.14 1.22
C ILE A 347 20.17 -1.69 1.97
N GLN A 348 19.95 -2.38 3.10
CA GLN A 348 21.03 -3.04 3.84
C GLN A 348 21.75 -4.09 2.99
N ILE A 349 21.02 -4.96 2.29
CA ILE A 349 21.61 -5.99 1.42
C ILE A 349 22.43 -5.33 0.30
N ALA A 350 21.90 -4.28 -0.34
CA ALA A 350 22.62 -3.55 -1.38
C ALA A 350 23.95 -2.95 -0.86
N ARG A 351 23.93 -2.37 0.34
CA ARG A 351 25.10 -1.83 1.04
C ARG A 351 26.14 -2.91 1.34
N GLU A 352 25.72 -3.98 1.99
CA GLU A 352 26.61 -5.09 2.40
C GLU A 352 27.29 -5.77 1.22
N ASN A 353 26.65 -5.77 0.05
CA ASN A 353 27.18 -6.33 -1.18
C ASN A 353 27.82 -5.29 -2.12
N ASN A 354 27.87 -4.01 -1.71
CA ASN A 354 28.44 -2.91 -2.48
C ASN A 354 27.90 -2.83 -3.93
N VAL A 355 26.57 -2.98 -4.08
CA VAL A 355 25.87 -2.88 -5.37
C VAL A 355 24.95 -1.66 -5.40
N PRO A 356 24.86 -0.93 -6.52
CA PRO A 356 23.93 0.19 -6.64
C PRO A 356 22.49 -0.31 -6.77
N ILE A 357 21.55 0.51 -6.31
CA ILE A 357 20.11 0.30 -6.51
C ILE A 357 19.71 0.89 -7.86
N SER A 358 19.23 0.05 -8.77
CA SER A 358 18.64 0.47 -10.04
C SER A 358 17.16 0.78 -9.87
N TYR A 359 16.57 1.47 -10.84
CA TYR A 359 15.14 1.79 -10.84
C TYR A 359 14.57 1.53 -12.23
N ASP A 360 13.59 0.63 -12.30
CA ASP A 360 12.89 0.33 -13.53
C ASP A 360 11.85 1.44 -13.80
N GLN A 361 11.98 2.13 -14.92
CA GLN A 361 11.10 3.24 -15.29
C GLN A 361 9.74 2.78 -15.87
N GLU A 362 9.63 1.54 -16.32
CA GLU A 362 8.38 0.98 -16.84
C GLU A 362 7.54 0.43 -15.69
N GLU A 363 8.15 -0.34 -14.79
CA GLU A 363 7.47 -0.90 -13.62
C GLU A 363 7.33 0.10 -12.47
N GLN A 364 8.14 1.17 -12.50
CA GLN A 364 8.26 2.18 -11.43
C GLN A 364 8.63 1.54 -10.09
N ALA A 365 9.65 0.69 -10.08
CA ALA A 365 10.12 -0.01 -8.88
C ALA A 365 11.66 -0.10 -8.81
N PRO A 366 12.25 0.01 -7.61
CA PRO A 366 13.67 -0.22 -7.41
C PRO A 366 14.02 -1.72 -7.42
N TYR A 367 15.20 -2.02 -7.95
CA TYR A 367 15.74 -3.37 -7.99
C TYR A 367 17.26 -3.40 -7.99
N PHE A 368 17.86 -4.53 -7.64
CA PHE A 368 19.28 -4.79 -7.84
C PHE A 368 19.56 -6.29 -7.89
N THR A 369 20.77 -6.65 -8.31
CA THR A 369 21.27 -8.02 -8.25
C THR A 369 22.56 -8.06 -7.44
N TYR A 370 22.80 -9.17 -6.76
CA TYR A 370 24.07 -9.40 -6.04
C TYR A 370 24.46 -10.88 -6.08
N THR A 371 25.66 -11.19 -5.60
CA THR A 371 26.11 -12.58 -5.41
C THR A 371 26.44 -12.77 -3.94
N ASP A 372 25.81 -13.75 -3.30
CA ASP A 372 26.02 -14.03 -1.88
C ASP A 372 27.40 -14.65 -1.61
N ASN A 373 27.74 -14.81 -0.33
CA ASN A 373 29.01 -15.41 0.10
C ASN A 373 29.17 -16.89 -0.33
N ALA A 374 28.08 -17.56 -0.72
CA ALA A 374 28.10 -18.93 -1.24
C ALA A 374 28.25 -18.98 -2.78
N GLY A 375 28.35 -17.82 -3.44
CA GLY A 375 28.45 -17.70 -4.90
C GLY A 375 27.13 -17.84 -5.64
N LYS A 376 25.98 -17.83 -4.93
CA LYS A 376 24.66 -17.82 -5.54
C LYS A 376 24.28 -16.41 -5.95
N LYS A 377 23.63 -16.28 -7.11
CA LYS A 377 23.13 -15.00 -7.59
C LYS A 377 21.75 -14.72 -7.00
N HIS A 378 21.47 -13.45 -6.75
CA HIS A 378 20.21 -12.98 -6.23
C HIS A 378 19.68 -11.82 -7.05
N GLU A 379 18.36 -11.71 -7.13
CA GLU A 379 17.65 -10.56 -7.67
C GLU A 379 16.63 -10.07 -6.65
N VAL A 380 16.66 -8.77 -6.37
CA VAL A 380 15.83 -8.13 -5.36
C VAL A 380 14.97 -7.06 -6.01
N TRP A 381 13.67 -7.14 -5.80
CA TRP A 381 12.70 -6.08 -6.13
C TRP A 381 12.00 -5.63 -4.87
N PHE A 382 11.85 -4.32 -4.67
CA PHE A 382 11.25 -3.76 -3.46
C PHE A 382 10.54 -2.43 -3.75
N GLU A 383 10.13 -1.71 -2.71
CA GLU A 383 9.49 -0.39 -2.81
C GLU A 383 10.38 0.69 -2.23
N ASP A 384 10.34 1.90 -2.77
CA ASP A 384 10.97 3.07 -2.16
C ASP A 384 10.13 4.34 -2.32
N ALA A 385 10.66 5.47 -1.89
CA ALA A 385 9.96 6.75 -1.99
C ALA A 385 9.48 7.08 -3.41
N ARG A 386 10.22 6.68 -4.45
CA ARG A 386 9.88 6.95 -5.85
C ARG A 386 8.66 6.14 -6.27
N SER A 387 8.67 4.83 -6.00
CA SER A 387 7.56 3.94 -6.37
C SER A 387 6.28 4.29 -5.63
N ILE A 388 6.35 4.59 -4.33
CA ILE A 388 5.20 5.04 -3.55
C ILE A 388 4.66 6.38 -4.05
N GLN A 389 5.52 7.32 -4.46
CA GLN A 389 5.06 8.58 -5.05
C GLN A 389 4.21 8.34 -6.31
N GLN A 390 4.61 7.40 -7.18
CA GLN A 390 3.80 7.06 -8.36
C GLN A 390 2.41 6.51 -8.00
N LYS A 391 2.33 5.73 -6.92
CA LYS A 391 1.06 5.18 -6.43
C LYS A 391 0.17 6.27 -5.81
N PHE A 392 0.76 7.22 -5.10
CA PHE A 392 0.06 8.42 -4.62
C PHE A 392 -0.41 9.32 -5.75
N ASP A 393 0.40 9.51 -6.78
CA ASP A 393 0.02 10.24 -7.98
C ASP A 393 -1.14 9.54 -8.70
N LEU A 394 -1.13 8.21 -8.79
CA LEU A 394 -2.25 7.43 -9.34
C LEU A 394 -3.54 7.65 -8.53
N ILE A 395 -3.49 7.57 -7.20
CA ILE A 395 -4.63 7.84 -6.30
C ILE A 395 -5.19 9.25 -6.54
N LYS A 396 -4.31 10.26 -6.59
CA LYS A 396 -4.69 11.65 -6.84
C LYS A 396 -5.34 11.82 -8.22
N ASN A 397 -4.67 11.34 -9.27
CA ASN A 397 -5.07 11.50 -10.66
C ASN A 397 -6.37 10.76 -11.00
N ARG A 398 -6.64 9.63 -10.33
CA ARG A 398 -7.86 8.84 -10.53
C ARG A 398 -8.97 9.14 -9.54
N GLY A 399 -8.73 10.04 -8.58
CA GLY A 399 -9.77 10.40 -7.62
C GLY A 399 -10.10 9.29 -6.63
N LEU A 400 -9.19 8.34 -6.38
CA LEU A 400 -9.45 7.18 -5.53
C LEU A 400 -9.71 7.59 -4.06
N LEU A 401 -10.41 6.74 -3.31
CA LEU A 401 -10.69 6.94 -1.88
C LEU A 401 -9.40 6.93 -1.04
N GLY A 402 -8.44 6.09 -1.41
CA GLY A 402 -7.15 6.05 -0.74
C GLY A 402 -6.38 4.75 -0.95
N ILE A 403 -5.74 4.27 0.12
CA ILE A 403 -4.73 3.20 0.04
C ILE A 403 -4.89 2.18 1.19
N SER A 404 -4.58 0.92 0.92
CA SER A 404 -4.59 -0.17 1.90
C SER A 404 -3.28 -0.94 1.86
N TYR A 405 -2.55 -0.94 2.98
CA TYR A 405 -1.19 -1.48 3.05
C TYR A 405 -1.16 -2.93 3.55
N TRP A 406 -0.49 -3.80 2.78
CA TRP A 406 -0.04 -5.12 3.23
C TRP A 406 1.48 -5.07 3.45
N LYS A 407 2.00 -5.12 4.67
CA LYS A 407 1.34 -5.06 5.97
C LYS A 407 2.25 -4.32 6.96
N LEU A 408 1.72 -3.94 8.12
CA LEU A 408 2.53 -3.41 9.22
C LEU A 408 3.58 -4.44 9.71
N GLY A 409 4.62 -3.94 10.39
CA GLY A 409 5.76 -4.75 10.84
C GLY A 409 6.97 -4.72 9.90
N LEU A 410 6.83 -4.10 8.72
CA LEU A 410 7.90 -3.94 7.75
C LEU A 410 8.43 -2.49 7.79
N SER A 411 9.74 -2.33 8.01
CA SER A 411 10.33 -1.00 8.12
C SER A 411 10.44 -0.33 6.75
N PHE A 412 9.65 0.73 6.57
CA PHE A 412 9.63 1.59 5.40
C PHE A 412 9.21 3.03 5.80
N PRO A 413 10.11 3.81 6.44
CA PRO A 413 9.76 5.12 7.00
C PRO A 413 9.26 6.11 5.96
N GLN A 414 9.86 6.11 4.77
CA GLN A 414 9.56 7.07 3.71
C GLN A 414 8.09 7.02 3.26
N ASN A 415 7.47 5.83 3.27
CA ASN A 415 6.05 5.68 2.95
C ASN A 415 5.17 6.57 3.84
N TRP A 416 5.39 6.51 5.15
CA TRP A 416 4.58 7.23 6.14
C TRP A 416 4.83 8.74 6.08
N VAL A 417 6.09 9.14 5.93
CA VAL A 417 6.45 10.55 5.77
C VAL A 417 5.83 11.14 4.50
N LEU A 418 5.82 10.40 3.39
CA LEU A 418 5.15 10.84 2.16
C LEU A 418 3.63 10.88 2.30
N LEU A 419 3.03 9.91 3.00
CA LEU A 419 1.59 9.85 3.23
C LEU A 419 1.12 11.07 4.03
N ASP A 420 1.72 11.30 5.20
CA ASP A 420 1.37 12.41 6.10
C ASP A 420 1.73 13.78 5.49
N GLY A 421 2.75 13.83 4.64
CA GLY A 421 3.17 15.04 3.95
C GLY A 421 2.27 15.44 2.77
N GLN A 422 1.46 14.53 2.22
CA GLN A 422 0.67 14.77 1.00
C GLN A 422 -0.84 14.65 1.20
N PHE A 423 -1.28 14.03 2.28
CA PHE A 423 -2.68 13.77 2.53
C PHE A 423 -3.08 14.12 3.96
N SER A 424 -4.35 14.50 4.11
CA SER A 424 -5.00 14.60 5.42
C SER A 424 -5.68 13.27 5.69
N ILE A 425 -5.25 12.54 6.72
CA ILE A 425 -5.84 11.23 7.05
C ILE A 425 -7.25 11.43 7.58
N ASP A 426 -8.22 10.76 6.95
CA ASP A 426 -9.60 10.73 7.44
C ASP A 426 -9.65 9.88 8.72
N LYS A 427 -10.08 10.47 9.84
CA LYS A 427 -10.33 9.75 11.10
C LYS A 427 -11.82 9.43 11.24
N LYS A 428 -12.18 8.34 11.94
CA LYS A 428 -13.55 7.77 11.98
C LYS A 428 -14.13 7.62 13.37
#